data_AF-A0A9Q8ZUZ7-F1
#
_entry.id   AF-A0A9Q8ZUZ7-F1
#
_cell.length_a   1.000
_cell.length_b   1.000
_cell.length_c   1.000
_cell.angle_alpha   90.00
_cell.angle_beta   90.00
_cell.angle_gamma   90.00
#
_symmetry.space_group_name_H-M   'P 1'
#
loop_
_entity.id
_entity.type
_entity.pdbx_description
1 polymer ?
#
loop_
_entity_poly.entity_id
_entity_poly.type
_entity_poly.pdbx_seq_one_letter_code
_entity_poly.pdbx_strand_id
1 'polypeptide(L)'
;MAYARNQKRPFYRRWWFWLIIFLLFIGVMANYQQNGTQGTHPSTASKTVAHKTGITRDQYNQIAMGQDQDTVKKTLGKANATSETDVNGQKAVVWTWSKLDHAFKAGLISVTFVDGKVESKGYLNLAVKQLKPVSQATYDSIQSGATYDEVIQKMGRQPDSESVTTLGEATGKTISYLTDKNGKAQTFVFSVDRLVSKTQTQLKQ
;
A
#
# COMPACT_ATOMS: atom_id res chain seq x y z
N MET A 1 6.81 46.13 2.70
CA MET A 1 6.43 45.06 3.65
C MET A 1 6.49 43.73 2.89
N ALA A 2 7.44 42.85 3.23
CA ALA A 2 7.62 41.56 2.56
C ALA A 2 6.98 40.45 3.41
N TYR A 3 6.02 39.72 2.84
CA TYR A 3 5.43 38.55 3.48
C TYR A 3 6.42 37.38 3.45
N ALA A 4 6.92 36.99 4.63
CA ALA A 4 7.70 35.78 4.81
C ALA A 4 6.80 34.56 4.59
N ARG A 5 6.99 33.86 3.46
CA ARG A 5 6.30 32.63 3.13
C ARG A 5 6.93 31.50 3.95
N ASN A 6 6.31 31.14 5.08
CA ASN A 6 6.71 29.99 5.89
C ASN A 6 6.45 28.67 5.14
N GLN A 7 7.37 28.30 4.23
CA GLN A 7 7.38 26.96 3.65
C GLN A 7 7.97 25.99 4.68
N LYS A 8 7.10 25.21 5.33
CA LYS A 8 7.51 24.08 6.17
C LYS A 8 8.43 23.18 5.36
N ARG A 9 9.63 22.90 5.89
CA ARG A 9 10.59 21.99 5.22
C ARG A 9 9.89 20.66 4.99
N PRO A 10 9.79 20.19 3.75
CA PRO A 10 9.03 18.99 3.49
C PRO A 10 9.80 17.79 4.03
N PHE A 11 9.08 16.89 4.71
CA PHE A 11 9.65 15.83 5.52
C PHE A 11 10.43 14.78 4.71
N TYR A 12 10.28 14.74 3.38
CA TYR A 12 11.09 13.89 2.48
C TYR A 12 12.58 14.27 2.43
N ARG A 13 12.95 15.46 2.94
CA ARG A 13 14.36 15.83 3.16
C ARG A 13 14.94 15.18 4.42
N ARG A 14 14.11 14.55 5.24
CA ARG A 14 14.54 13.89 6.47
C ARG A 14 14.84 12.43 6.13
N TRP A 15 16.06 11.99 6.47
CA TRP A 15 16.58 10.66 6.15
C TRP A 15 15.68 9.50 6.60
N TRP A 16 14.89 9.69 7.67
CA TRP A 16 13.96 8.69 8.17
C TRP A 16 12.75 8.39 7.26
N PHE A 17 12.37 9.33 6.39
CA PHE A 17 11.36 9.07 5.35
C PHE A 17 11.80 7.93 4.41
N TRP A 18 13.11 7.87 4.10
CA TRP A 18 13.68 6.79 3.31
C TRP A 18 13.71 5.45 4.05
N LEU A 19 13.82 5.45 5.39
CA LEU A 19 13.72 4.22 6.20
C LEU A 19 12.31 3.62 6.19
N ILE A 20 11.26 4.44 6.17
CA ILE A 20 9.86 3.98 6.08
C ILE A 20 9.57 3.39 4.69
N ILE A 21 10.06 4.02 3.62
CA ILE A 21 10.02 3.44 2.27
C ILE A 21 10.74 2.09 2.28
N PHE A 22 11.96 2.02 2.81
CA PHE A 22 12.70 0.76 2.90
C PHE A 22 11.94 -0.31 3.72
N LEU A 23 11.27 0.03 4.82
CA LEU A 23 10.46 -0.92 5.61
C LEU A 23 9.26 -1.48 4.84
N LEU A 24 8.63 -0.69 3.96
CA LEU A 24 7.57 -1.16 3.06
C LEU A 24 8.11 -2.09 1.95
N PHE A 25 9.40 -1.97 1.58
CA PHE A 25 10.06 -2.78 0.55
C PHE A 25 10.91 -3.97 1.07
N ILE A 26 11.44 -3.94 2.31
CA ILE A 26 12.30 -4.99 2.91
C ILE A 26 11.51 -6.28 3.23
N GLY A 27 10.18 -6.21 3.35
CA GLY A 27 9.33 -7.36 3.67
C GLY A 27 9.23 -8.47 2.59
N VAL A 28 10.09 -8.50 1.56
CA VAL A 28 9.97 -9.45 0.44
C VAL A 28 11.09 -10.50 0.38
N MET A 29 12.11 -10.52 1.27
CA MET A 29 13.19 -11.53 1.11
C MET A 29 13.68 -12.32 2.32
N ALA A 30 13.16 -12.14 3.53
CA ALA A 30 13.61 -12.97 4.66
C ALA A 30 12.43 -13.59 5.43
N ASN A 31 12.16 -14.87 5.13
CA ASN A 31 11.38 -15.82 5.92
C ASN A 31 9.86 -15.64 5.95
N TYR A 32 9.16 -16.39 5.08
CA TYR A 32 7.82 -16.88 5.40
C TYR A 32 7.75 -18.38 5.16
N GLN A 33 8.07 -19.14 6.21
CA GLN A 33 7.82 -20.56 6.32
C GLN A 33 6.42 -20.76 6.91
N GLN A 34 5.57 -21.40 6.12
CA GLN A 34 4.17 -21.69 6.40
C GLN A 34 4.07 -22.82 7.43
N ASN A 35 3.30 -22.63 8.51
CA ASN A 35 2.79 -23.75 9.31
C ASN A 35 1.43 -23.37 9.88
N GLY A 36 0.40 -24.12 9.49
CA GLY A 36 -0.95 -24.03 10.00
C GLY A 36 -1.31 -25.28 10.78
N THR A 37 -2.15 -25.12 11.80
CA THR A 37 -2.96 -26.20 12.36
C THR A 37 -4.27 -25.63 12.93
N GLN A 38 -5.36 -26.35 12.61
CA GLN A 38 -6.74 -26.14 13.02
C GLN A 38 -7.01 -26.68 14.44
N GLY A 39 -8.05 -26.17 15.08
CA GLY A 39 -8.73 -26.79 16.23
C GLY A 39 -10.12 -26.16 16.45
N THR A 40 -11.12 -26.99 16.77
CA THR A 40 -12.57 -26.76 16.55
C THR A 40 -13.38 -26.74 17.87
N HIS A 41 -14.17 -25.66 18.10
CA HIS A 41 -15.54 -25.48 18.74
C HIS A 41 -15.99 -26.18 20.06
N PRO A 42 -16.97 -25.66 20.88
CA PRO A 42 -18.30 -25.12 20.45
C PRO A 42 -19.03 -23.97 21.24
N SER A 43 -20.01 -23.37 20.52
CA SER A 43 -21.30 -22.67 20.80
C SER A 43 -21.61 -21.78 22.03
N THR A 44 -22.14 -20.56 21.75
CA THR A 44 -23.48 -20.04 22.15
C THR A 44 -23.86 -18.82 21.27
N ALA A 45 -25.11 -18.73 20.82
CA ALA A 45 -25.61 -17.83 19.77
C ALA A 45 -25.87 -16.39 20.22
N SER A 46 -25.49 -15.39 19.39
CA SER A 46 -26.40 -14.34 18.89
C SER A 46 -25.70 -13.39 17.90
N LYS A 47 -26.46 -12.97 16.87
CA LYS A 47 -26.17 -12.05 15.75
C LYS A 47 -25.25 -12.60 14.66
N THR A 48 -25.77 -12.59 13.43
CA THR A 48 -25.14 -12.98 12.17
C THR A 48 -23.68 -12.54 12.12
N VAL A 49 -22.79 -13.46 12.51
CA VAL A 49 -21.35 -13.32 12.29
C VAL A 49 -21.17 -13.60 10.81
N ALA A 50 -20.99 -12.54 10.02
CA ALA A 50 -20.42 -12.69 8.69
C ALA A 50 -19.23 -13.64 8.82
N HIS A 51 -19.22 -14.70 8.03
CA HIS A 51 -18.10 -15.61 7.88
C HIS A 51 -16.81 -14.77 7.90
N LYS A 52 -15.79 -15.16 8.69
CA LYS A 52 -14.52 -14.41 8.76
C LYS A 52 -13.81 -14.47 7.39
N THR A 53 -14.32 -13.72 6.43
CA THR A 53 -13.66 -13.37 5.18
C THR A 53 -12.54 -12.42 5.57
N GLY A 54 -11.38 -12.56 4.94
CA GLY A 54 -10.27 -11.64 5.17
C GLY A 54 -10.68 -10.20 4.80
N ILE A 55 -9.79 -9.25 5.07
CA ILE A 55 -10.03 -7.85 4.69
C ILE A 55 -10.24 -7.76 3.18
N THR A 56 -11.33 -7.10 2.77
CA THR A 56 -11.67 -6.89 1.36
C THR A 56 -10.96 -5.66 0.79
N ARG A 57 -10.94 -5.56 -0.54
CA ARG A 57 -10.44 -4.37 -1.24
C ARG A 57 -11.25 -3.12 -0.88
N ASP A 58 -12.56 -3.25 -0.71
CA ASP A 58 -13.43 -2.12 -0.37
C ASP A 58 -13.14 -1.60 1.03
N GLN A 59 -12.94 -2.49 2.01
CA GLN A 59 -12.52 -2.09 3.36
C GLN A 59 -11.17 -1.36 3.35
N TYR A 60 -10.21 -1.85 2.54
CA TYR A 60 -8.95 -1.14 2.34
C TYR A 60 -9.15 0.23 1.69
N ASN A 61 -10.00 0.33 0.67
CA ASN A 61 -10.29 1.58 -0.04
C ASN A 61 -10.97 2.63 0.84
N GLN A 62 -11.79 2.20 1.81
CA GLN A 62 -12.40 3.07 2.82
C GLN A 62 -11.40 3.75 3.75
N ILE A 63 -10.14 3.27 3.83
CA ILE A 63 -9.11 3.92 4.63
C ILE A 63 -8.62 5.18 3.92
N ALA A 64 -8.92 6.34 4.50
CA ALA A 64 -8.51 7.65 4.03
C ALA A 64 -7.23 8.13 4.73
N MET A 65 -6.48 9.00 4.07
CA MET A 65 -5.38 9.74 4.69
C MET A 65 -5.93 10.64 5.81
N GLY A 66 -5.17 10.83 6.89
CA GLY A 66 -5.58 11.63 8.05
C GLY A 66 -6.65 11.00 8.95
N GLN A 67 -7.15 9.81 8.61
CA GLN A 67 -8.10 9.06 9.44
C GLN A 67 -7.44 8.62 10.76
N ASP A 68 -8.19 8.59 11.86
CA ASP A 68 -7.67 8.11 13.15
C ASP A 68 -7.55 6.57 13.22
N GLN A 69 -6.65 6.12 14.09
CA GLN A 69 -6.42 4.71 14.40
C GLN A 69 -7.69 3.93 14.78
N ASP A 70 -8.60 4.53 15.55
CA ASP A 70 -9.81 3.84 16.00
C ASP A 70 -10.76 3.55 14.84
N THR A 71 -10.90 4.48 13.91
CA THR A 71 -11.72 4.28 12.71
C THR A 71 -11.08 3.24 11.79
N VAL A 72 -9.75 3.25 11.62
CA VAL A 72 -9.06 2.18 10.88
C VAL A 72 -9.27 0.81 11.55
N LYS A 73 -9.20 0.73 12.87
CA LYS A 73 -9.44 -0.50 13.64
C LYS A 73 -10.88 -0.99 13.51
N LYS A 74 -11.86 -0.09 13.43
CA LYS A 74 -13.27 -0.45 13.16
C LYS A 74 -13.45 -1.01 11.76
N THR A 75 -12.76 -0.45 10.76
CA THR A 75 -12.89 -0.87 9.35
C THR A 75 -12.12 -2.16 9.05
N LEU A 76 -10.87 -2.28 9.50
CA LEU A 76 -9.97 -3.40 9.18
C LEU A 76 -9.86 -4.45 10.30
N GLY A 77 -10.37 -4.15 11.49
CA GLY A 77 -10.19 -4.99 12.66
C GLY A 77 -8.76 -4.92 13.24
N LYS A 78 -8.42 -5.92 14.06
CA LYS A 78 -7.12 -6.01 14.73
C LYS A 78 -6.01 -6.39 13.74
N ALA A 79 -4.92 -5.62 13.74
CA ALA A 79 -3.73 -5.92 12.95
C ALA A 79 -3.09 -7.27 13.32
N ASN A 80 -2.48 -7.94 12.35
CA ASN A 80 -1.70 -9.16 12.58
C ASN A 80 -0.34 -8.85 13.20
N ALA A 81 0.25 -7.71 12.85
CA ALA A 81 1.48 -7.20 13.44
C ALA A 81 1.41 -5.68 13.64
N THR A 82 2.23 -5.20 14.57
CA THR A 82 2.41 -3.78 14.84
C THR A 82 3.90 -3.53 15.05
N SER A 83 4.43 -2.50 14.41
CA SER A 83 5.76 -1.97 14.70
C SER A 83 5.65 -0.50 15.05
N GLU A 84 6.57 -0.04 15.89
CA GLU A 84 6.67 1.36 16.28
C GLU A 84 8.08 1.84 16.03
N THR A 85 8.22 3.10 15.64
CA THR A 85 9.52 3.74 15.48
C THR A 85 9.37 5.19 15.94
N ASP A 86 10.32 5.62 16.78
CA ASP A 86 10.48 7.04 17.11
C ASP A 86 11.60 7.60 16.25
N VAL A 87 11.32 8.69 15.55
CA VAL A 87 12.38 9.45 14.88
C VAL A 87 12.26 10.91 15.23
N ASN A 88 13.24 11.41 15.99
CA ASN A 88 13.29 12.79 16.48
C ASN A 88 12.02 13.22 17.24
N GLY A 89 11.47 12.32 18.06
CA GLY A 89 10.27 12.57 18.87
C GLY A 89 8.96 12.52 18.09
N GLN A 90 9.00 12.16 16.80
CA GLN A 90 7.80 11.82 16.03
C GLN A 90 7.62 10.31 16.03
N LYS A 91 6.55 9.85 16.68
CA LYS A 91 6.19 8.44 16.75
C LYS A 91 5.45 8.03 15.48
N ALA A 92 6.01 7.06 14.77
CA ALA A 92 5.35 6.35 13.69
C ALA A 92 4.94 4.95 14.16
N VAL A 93 3.70 4.55 13.85
CA VAL A 93 3.17 3.21 14.15
C VAL A 93 2.75 2.57 12.84
N VAL A 94 3.20 1.36 12.54
CA VAL A 94 2.77 0.62 11.36
C VAL A 94 1.92 -0.57 11.80
N TRP A 95 0.72 -0.66 11.25
CA TRP A 95 -0.14 -1.83 11.39
C TRP A 95 -0.14 -2.64 10.10
N THR A 96 -0.08 -3.96 10.25
CA THR A 96 0.03 -4.89 9.11
C THR A 96 -1.00 -5.99 9.22
N TRP A 97 -1.66 -6.30 8.09
CA TRP A 97 -2.61 -7.39 7.96
C TRP A 97 -2.20 -8.34 6.84
N SER A 98 -2.30 -9.64 7.10
CA SER A 98 -1.99 -10.73 6.17
C SER A 98 -3.19 -11.66 5.92
N LYS A 99 -4.26 -11.54 6.71
CA LYS A 99 -5.52 -12.27 6.49
C LYS A 99 -6.44 -11.47 5.59
N LEU A 100 -6.22 -11.58 4.29
CA LEU A 100 -6.94 -10.81 3.26
C LEU A 100 -7.92 -11.70 2.49
N ASP A 101 -8.97 -11.08 1.97
CA ASP A 101 -9.92 -11.78 1.11
C ASP A 101 -9.25 -12.22 -0.19
N HIS A 102 -9.54 -13.43 -0.65
CA HIS A 102 -8.93 -13.99 -1.86
C HIS A 102 -9.24 -13.14 -3.12
N ALA A 103 -10.40 -12.50 -3.18
CA ALA A 103 -10.76 -11.62 -4.30
C ALA A 103 -9.93 -10.32 -4.32
N PHE A 104 -9.35 -9.90 -3.20
CA PHE A 104 -8.43 -8.76 -3.16
C PHE A 104 -7.14 -9.06 -3.94
N LYS A 105 -6.67 -10.31 -3.94
CA LYS A 105 -5.41 -10.73 -4.57
C LYS A 105 -4.17 -10.00 -4.02
N ALA A 106 -4.28 -9.45 -2.81
CA ALA A 106 -3.16 -8.98 -2.02
C ALA A 106 -2.79 -10.05 -0.98
N GLY A 107 -1.51 -10.13 -0.61
CA GLY A 107 -1.03 -10.97 0.50
C GLY A 107 -0.72 -10.15 1.76
N LEU A 108 -0.59 -8.83 1.62
CA LEU A 108 -0.25 -7.93 2.72
C LEU A 108 -0.91 -6.57 2.53
N ILE A 109 -1.39 -5.97 3.62
CA ILE A 109 -1.74 -4.56 3.73
C ILE A 109 -0.92 -3.96 4.87
N SER A 110 -0.48 -2.72 4.71
CA SER A 110 0.09 -1.91 5.78
C SER A 110 -0.58 -0.54 5.83
N VAL A 111 -0.70 -0.01 7.04
CA VAL A 111 -1.13 1.37 7.31
C VAL A 111 -0.16 1.97 8.32
N THR A 112 0.44 3.11 7.98
CA THR A 112 1.35 3.85 8.85
C THR A 112 0.61 5.05 9.43
N PHE A 113 0.75 5.21 10.73
CA PHE A 113 0.21 6.31 11.49
C PHE A 113 1.34 7.20 12.00
N VAL A 114 1.19 8.51 11.84
CA VAL A 114 2.01 9.53 12.48
C VAL A 114 1.08 10.41 13.29
N ASP A 115 1.41 10.68 14.55
CA ASP A 115 0.56 11.43 15.49
C ASP A 115 -0.89 10.86 15.57
N GLY A 116 -1.01 9.52 15.47
CA GLY A 116 -2.29 8.80 15.53
C GLY A 116 -3.16 8.89 14.28
N LYS A 117 -2.67 9.50 13.20
CA LYS A 117 -3.40 9.68 11.93
C LYS A 117 -2.72 8.94 10.78
N VAL A 118 -3.52 8.42 9.83
CA VAL A 118 -3.01 7.72 8.65
C VAL A 118 -2.15 8.67 7.80
N GLU A 119 -0.86 8.37 7.70
CA GLU A 119 0.08 9.12 6.86
C GLU A 119 0.41 8.35 5.57
N SER A 120 0.39 7.02 5.64
CA SER A 120 0.53 6.16 4.47
C SER A 120 -0.28 4.87 4.59
N LYS A 121 -0.62 4.30 3.44
CA LYS A 121 -1.18 2.94 3.34
C LYS A 121 -0.67 2.26 2.08
N GLY A 122 -0.66 0.94 2.07
CA GLY A 122 -0.27 0.19 0.89
C GLY A 122 -0.66 -1.27 0.96
N TYR A 123 -0.61 -1.94 -0.18
CA TYR A 123 -0.77 -3.38 -0.27
C TYR A 123 0.27 -3.99 -1.21
N LEU A 124 0.52 -5.28 -1.03
CA LEU A 124 1.40 -6.07 -1.88
C LEU A 124 0.75 -7.42 -2.20
N ASN A 125 0.75 -7.77 -3.49
CA ASN A 125 0.48 -9.11 -3.98
C ASN A 125 1.73 -9.98 -3.82
N LEU A 126 1.63 -11.01 -2.98
CA LEU A 126 2.72 -11.96 -2.74
C LEU A 126 2.69 -13.17 -3.70
N ALA A 127 1.66 -13.27 -4.55
CA ALA A 127 1.49 -14.37 -5.49
C ALA A 127 2.33 -14.18 -6.78
N VAL A 128 3.65 -14.07 -6.63
CA VAL A 128 4.62 -13.85 -7.73
C VAL A 128 4.63 -14.94 -8.82
N LYS A 129 3.97 -16.08 -8.58
CA LYS A 129 3.81 -17.15 -9.59
C LYS A 129 2.63 -16.92 -10.53
N GLN A 130 1.73 -15.99 -10.20
CA GLN A 130 0.52 -15.69 -10.99
C GLN A 130 0.65 -14.36 -11.76
N LEU A 131 1.89 -13.88 -11.93
CA LEU A 131 2.15 -12.61 -12.58
C LEU A 131 1.75 -12.67 -14.05
N LYS A 132 0.98 -11.65 -14.45
CA LYS A 132 0.60 -11.43 -15.83
C LYS A 132 1.37 -10.20 -16.33
N PRO A 133 2.45 -10.39 -17.11
CA PRO A 133 3.17 -9.27 -17.68
C PRO A 133 2.22 -8.49 -18.59
N VAL A 134 2.25 -7.17 -18.47
CA VAL A 134 1.52 -6.28 -19.37
C VAL A 134 2.43 -5.93 -20.55
N SER A 135 1.85 -5.79 -21.75
CA SER A 135 2.63 -5.56 -22.96
C SER A 135 3.37 -4.21 -22.90
N GLN A 136 4.53 -4.15 -23.56
CA GLN A 136 5.28 -2.90 -23.70
C GLN A 136 4.45 -1.82 -24.40
N ALA A 137 3.69 -2.21 -25.43
CA ALA A 137 2.80 -1.30 -26.14
C ALA A 137 1.75 -0.66 -25.23
N THR A 138 1.16 -1.43 -24.31
CA THR A 138 0.21 -0.90 -23.31
C THR A 138 0.91 0.12 -22.40
N TYR A 139 2.09 -0.21 -21.88
CA TYR A 139 2.89 0.69 -21.05
C TYR A 139 3.28 1.98 -21.79
N ASP A 140 3.69 1.87 -23.06
CA ASP A 140 4.09 3.01 -23.88
C ASP A 140 2.90 3.93 -24.20
N SER A 141 1.69 3.36 -24.37
CA SER A 141 0.46 4.11 -24.64
C SER A 141 -0.03 5.00 -23.49
N ILE A 142 0.46 4.77 -22.26
CA ILE A 142 0.10 5.55 -21.08
C ILE A 142 0.93 6.83 -21.08
N GLN A 143 0.26 7.97 -21.14
CA GLN A 143 0.88 9.29 -21.21
C GLN A 143 0.90 9.96 -19.83
N SER A 144 1.88 10.83 -19.59
CA SER A 144 1.91 11.72 -18.42
C SER A 144 0.60 12.52 -18.33
N GLY A 145 0.15 12.78 -17.11
CA GLY A 145 -1.14 13.45 -16.85
C GLY A 145 -2.36 12.54 -16.87
N ALA A 146 -2.23 11.27 -17.29
CA ALA A 146 -3.29 10.28 -17.12
C ALA A 146 -3.69 10.14 -15.64
N THR A 147 -4.98 9.99 -15.39
CA THR A 147 -5.54 9.70 -14.08
C THR A 147 -5.23 8.29 -13.62
N TYR A 148 -5.37 8.02 -12.33
CA TYR A 148 -5.26 6.66 -11.81
C TYR A 148 -6.20 5.70 -12.54
N ASP A 149 -7.47 6.07 -12.68
CA ASP A 149 -8.49 5.21 -13.30
C ASP A 149 -8.20 4.95 -14.78
N GLU A 150 -7.75 5.95 -15.54
CA GLU A 150 -7.33 5.77 -16.95
C GLU A 150 -6.17 4.77 -17.06
N VAL A 151 -5.21 4.82 -16.13
CA VAL A 151 -4.11 3.85 -16.09
C VAL A 151 -4.64 2.46 -15.76
N ILE A 152 -5.49 2.29 -14.74
CA ILE A 152 -6.08 0.99 -14.40
C ILE A 152 -6.86 0.39 -15.58
N GLN A 153 -7.64 1.21 -16.28
CA GLN A 153 -8.40 0.81 -17.46
C GLN A 153 -7.48 0.34 -18.59
N LYS A 154 -6.43 1.12 -18.92
CA LYS A 154 -5.45 0.74 -19.96
C LYS A 154 -4.68 -0.53 -19.61
N MET A 155 -4.32 -0.71 -18.34
CA MET A 155 -3.63 -1.91 -17.86
C MET A 155 -4.55 -3.13 -17.80
N GLY A 156 -5.87 -2.94 -17.82
CA GLY A 156 -6.88 -4.01 -17.83
C GLY A 156 -6.92 -4.85 -16.55
N ARG A 157 -6.19 -4.43 -15.51
CA ARG A 157 -6.11 -5.13 -14.22
C ARG A 157 -5.63 -4.20 -13.11
N GLN A 158 -5.94 -4.60 -11.88
CA GLN A 158 -5.42 -3.98 -10.67
C GLN A 158 -3.90 -4.19 -10.54
N PRO A 159 -3.19 -3.22 -9.93
CA PRO A 159 -1.74 -3.33 -9.76
C PRO A 159 -1.39 -4.37 -8.70
N ASP A 160 -0.19 -4.93 -8.84
CA ASP A 160 0.34 -5.94 -7.92
C ASP A 160 0.78 -5.31 -6.60
N SER A 161 1.09 -4.02 -6.58
CA SER A 161 1.25 -3.26 -5.34
C SER A 161 0.74 -1.83 -5.49
N GLU A 162 0.35 -1.26 -4.37
CA GLU A 162 0.03 0.16 -4.23
C GLU A 162 0.67 0.70 -2.95
N SER A 163 1.15 1.94 -3.02
CA SER A 163 1.50 2.76 -1.88
C SER A 163 0.88 4.13 -2.06
N VAL A 164 0.20 4.63 -1.03
CA VAL A 164 -0.35 5.98 -0.94
C VAL A 164 0.27 6.65 0.26
N THR A 165 0.84 7.83 0.06
CA THR A 165 1.49 8.60 1.12
C THR A 165 1.06 10.05 1.02
N THR A 166 0.79 10.69 2.16
CA THR A 166 0.54 12.14 2.20
C THR A 166 1.87 12.88 2.37
N LEU A 167 2.05 13.95 1.58
CA LEU A 167 3.17 14.86 1.55
C LEU A 167 2.71 16.30 1.84
N GLY A 168 2.47 16.61 3.11
CA GLY A 168 1.85 17.88 3.50
C GLY A 168 0.36 17.85 3.18
N GLU A 169 -0.11 18.72 2.29
CA GLU A 169 -1.50 18.68 1.78
C GLU A 169 -1.65 17.83 0.51
N ALA A 170 -0.54 17.42 -0.11
CA ALA A 170 -0.57 16.66 -1.35
C ALA A 170 -0.56 15.15 -1.08
N THR A 171 -1.34 14.36 -1.82
CA THR A 171 -1.25 12.90 -1.79
C THR A 171 -0.46 12.39 -2.99
N GLY A 172 0.55 11.57 -2.72
CA GLY A 172 1.27 10.78 -3.71
C GLY A 172 0.76 9.34 -3.72
N LYS A 173 0.68 8.74 -4.90
CA LYS A 173 0.36 7.31 -5.06
C LYS A 173 1.37 6.68 -6.00
N THR A 174 1.89 5.51 -5.64
CA THR A 174 2.75 4.69 -6.49
C THR A 174 2.10 3.34 -6.66
N ILE A 175 2.01 2.85 -7.89
CA ILE A 175 1.56 1.49 -8.18
C ILE A 175 2.60 0.76 -9.02
N SER A 176 2.69 -0.55 -8.82
CA SER A 176 3.59 -1.39 -9.62
C SER A 176 2.88 -2.62 -10.16
N TYR A 177 3.26 -2.97 -11.37
CA TYR A 177 2.87 -4.17 -12.08
C TYR A 177 4.12 -5.02 -12.24
N LEU A 178 4.18 -6.13 -11.51
CA LEU A 178 5.33 -7.03 -11.56
C LEU A 178 5.30 -7.78 -12.90
N THR A 179 6.45 -7.78 -13.59
CA THR A 179 6.63 -8.40 -14.90
C THR A 179 7.36 -9.73 -14.81
N ASP A 180 8.08 -9.99 -13.71
CA ASP A 180 8.70 -11.29 -13.45
C ASP A 180 8.82 -11.62 -11.95
N LYS A 181 9.21 -12.86 -11.64
CA LYS A 181 9.44 -13.35 -10.28
C LYS A 181 10.67 -12.75 -9.59
N ASN A 182 11.52 -12.03 -10.32
CA ASN A 182 12.75 -11.42 -9.80
C ASN A 182 12.53 -9.97 -9.37
N GLY A 183 11.29 -9.49 -9.37
CA GLY A 183 10.95 -8.14 -8.95
C GLY A 183 11.06 -7.10 -10.05
N LYS A 184 11.18 -7.50 -11.33
CA LYS A 184 11.02 -6.56 -12.42
C LYS A 184 9.60 -6.03 -12.44
N ALA A 185 9.46 -4.73 -12.70
CA ALA A 185 8.18 -4.04 -12.62
C ALA A 185 8.07 -2.89 -13.60
N GLN A 186 6.83 -2.60 -13.99
CA GLN A 186 6.40 -1.31 -14.51
C GLN A 186 5.76 -0.54 -13.35
N THR A 187 6.25 0.65 -13.07
CA THR A 187 5.85 1.47 -11.93
C THR A 187 5.33 2.81 -12.41
N PHE A 188 4.24 3.27 -11.81
CA PHE A 188 3.60 4.54 -12.10
C PHE A 188 3.47 5.34 -10.81
N VAL A 189 3.86 6.61 -10.88
CA VAL A 189 3.82 7.55 -9.76
C VAL A 189 2.85 8.66 -10.10
N PHE A 190 1.89 8.87 -9.21
CA PHE A 190 0.84 9.87 -9.31
C PHE A 190 1.01 10.92 -8.23
N SER A 191 0.71 12.17 -8.59
CA SER A 191 0.54 13.27 -7.65
C SER A 191 -0.79 13.94 -7.94
N VAL A 192 -1.64 14.09 -6.92
CA VAL A 192 -2.99 14.67 -7.07
C VAL A 192 -3.76 14.02 -8.24
N ASP A 193 -3.80 12.68 -8.25
CA ASP A 193 -4.45 11.87 -9.29
C ASP A 193 -3.92 12.08 -10.72
N ARG A 194 -2.71 12.60 -10.89
CA ARG A 194 -2.09 12.76 -12.22
C ARG A 194 -0.78 11.99 -12.29
N LEU A 195 -0.62 11.21 -13.35
CA LEU A 195 0.62 10.49 -13.62
C LEU A 195 1.75 11.50 -13.85
N VAL A 196 2.73 11.51 -12.94
CA VAL A 196 3.90 12.40 -13.01
C VAL A 196 5.17 11.67 -13.41
N SER A 197 5.20 10.34 -13.24
CA SER A 197 6.34 9.52 -13.65
C SER A 197 5.91 8.09 -13.95
N LYS A 198 6.55 7.48 -14.94
CA LYS A 198 6.52 6.03 -15.17
C LYS A 198 7.93 5.50 -15.33
N THR A 199 8.22 4.36 -14.71
CA THR A 199 9.52 3.69 -14.79
C THR A 199 9.33 2.21 -15.04
N GLN A 200 10.31 1.58 -15.67
CA GLN A 200 10.32 0.14 -15.87
C GLN A 200 11.73 -0.36 -15.61
N THR A 201 11.86 -1.43 -14.82
CA THR A 201 13.14 -2.14 -14.71
C THR A 201 13.47 -2.71 -16.08
N GLN A 202 14.64 -2.40 -16.65
CA GLN A 202 14.98 -2.81 -18.01
C GLN A 202 14.74 -4.32 -18.20
N LEU A 203 13.89 -4.64 -19.18
CA LEU A 203 13.88 -5.97 -19.77
C LEU A 203 15.23 -6.10 -20.45
N LYS A 204 16.11 -7.00 -19.98
CA LYS A 204 17.25 -7.40 -20.80
C LYS A 204 16.62 -7.97 -22.07
N GLN A 205 16.94 -7.36 -23.21
CA GLN A 205 16.64 -7.90 -24.54
C GLN A 205 17.28 -9.28 -24.68
#